data_AF-A0A5B8I9W3-F1
#
_entry.id   AF-A0A5B8I9W3-F1
#
_cell.length_a   1.000
_cell.length_b   1.000
_cell.length_c   1.000
_cell.angle_alpha   90.00
_cell.angle_beta   90.00
_cell.angle_gamma   90.00
#
_symmetry.space_group_name_H-M   'P 1'
#
loop_
_entity.id
_entity.type
_entity.pdbx_description
1 polymer ?
#
loop_
_entity_poly.entity_id
_entity_poly.type
_entity_poly.pdbx_seq_one_letter_code
_entity_poly.pdbx_strand_id
1 'polypeptide(L)'
;MFNFLKRKEHKVDIEETLKQFVSLTLNDDKLSMPLYIPEIEQESDAEKLGIGPLVYIWNVDHAAGTYSLSVNGKCVGYLLEAFIPRTHPSFSEIRDKAMQIISDVSINCVSETIKKTGLMPDVLFNSLNSES
;
A
#
# COMPACT_ATOMS: atom_id res chain seq x y z
N MET A 1 -3.99 -0.09 49.91
CA MET A 1 -3.38 0.99 49.10
C MET A 1 -3.06 0.39 47.74
N PHE A 2 -3.89 0.66 46.72
CA PHE A 2 -3.67 0.13 45.38
C PHE A 2 -2.57 0.95 44.71
N ASN A 3 -1.41 0.33 44.49
CA ASN A 3 -0.36 0.91 43.65
C ASN A 3 -0.86 0.88 42.20
N PHE A 4 -1.42 2.00 41.75
CA PHE A 4 -1.58 2.32 40.34
C PHE A 4 -0.18 2.36 39.73
N LEU A 5 0.22 1.26 39.09
CA LEU A 5 1.32 1.28 38.13
C LEU A 5 0.90 2.27 37.04
N LYS A 6 1.40 3.51 37.11
CA LYS A 6 1.38 4.41 35.96
C LYS A 6 2.20 3.71 34.88
N ARG A 7 1.52 2.97 33.98
CA ARG A 7 2.09 2.64 32.67
C ARG A 7 2.52 3.98 32.09
N LYS A 8 3.83 4.17 31.90
CA LYS A 8 4.32 5.23 31.03
C LYS A 8 3.69 4.92 29.67
N GLU A 9 2.71 5.71 29.25
CA GLU A 9 2.30 5.72 27.85
C GLU A 9 3.57 6.02 27.06
N HIS A 10 4.03 5.02 26.31
CA HIS A 10 5.09 5.24 25.35
C HIS A 10 4.46 6.14 24.29
N LYS A 11 4.78 7.43 24.34
CA LYS A 11 4.25 8.41 23.39
C LYS A 11 4.70 7.95 22.02
N VAL A 12 3.75 7.54 21.17
CA VAL A 12 4.04 7.15 19.80
C VAL A 12 4.58 8.37 19.08
N ASP A 13 5.80 8.24 18.54
CA ASP A 13 6.35 9.21 17.62
C ASP A 13 5.77 8.93 16.24
N ILE A 14 4.88 9.81 15.79
CA ILE A 14 4.15 9.68 14.51
C ILE A 14 5.13 9.66 13.33
N GLU A 15 6.14 10.53 13.34
CA GLU A 15 7.07 10.65 12.23
C GLU A 15 7.98 9.44 12.14
N GLU A 16 8.51 8.98 13.27
CA GLU A 16 9.36 7.80 13.31
C GLU A 16 8.58 6.54 12.93
N THR A 17 7.36 6.37 13.45
CA THR A 17 6.49 5.24 13.11
C THR A 17 6.17 5.22 11.61
N LEU A 18 5.84 6.39 11.04
CA LEU A 18 5.56 6.53 9.61
C LEU A 18 6.79 6.18 8.76
N LYS A 19 7.97 6.67 9.13
CA LYS A 19 9.23 6.37 8.43
C LYS A 19 9.55 4.88 8.46
N GLN A 20 9.47 4.24 9.62
CA GLN A 20 9.72 2.81 9.77
C GLN A 20 8.73 1.99 8.95
N PHE A 21 7.44 2.35 8.99
CA PHE A 21 6.40 1.67 8.23
C PHE A 21 6.63 1.77 6.72
N VAL A 22 6.81 3.00 6.19
CA VAL A 22 7.04 3.22 4.75
C VAL A 22 8.34 2.55 4.29
N SER A 23 9.39 2.59 5.10
CA SER A 23 10.64 1.90 4.79
C SER A 23 10.44 0.38 4.69
N LEU A 24 9.67 -0.22 5.60
CA LEU A 24 9.35 -1.65 5.53
C LEU A 24 8.55 -1.99 4.26
N THR A 25 7.54 -1.20 3.91
CA THR A 25 6.67 -1.53 2.78
C THR A 25 7.36 -1.32 1.43
N LEU A 26 8.19 -0.29 1.29
CA LEU A 26 8.85 0.02 0.01
C LEU A 26 10.14 -0.77 -0.24
N ASN A 27 10.77 -1.32 0.80
CA ASN A 27 11.98 -2.14 0.67
C ASN A 27 11.70 -3.65 0.64
N ASP A 28 10.45 -4.08 0.83
CA ASP A 28 10.06 -5.48 0.67
C ASP A 28 9.58 -5.71 -0.77
N ASP A 29 10.23 -6.62 -1.50
CA ASP A 29 9.95 -6.86 -2.92
C ASP A 29 8.50 -7.32 -3.16
N LYS A 30 7.88 -8.04 -2.22
CA LYS A 30 6.51 -8.54 -2.37
C LYS A 30 5.47 -7.46 -2.08
N LEU A 31 5.74 -6.59 -1.12
CA LEU A 31 4.85 -5.49 -0.77
C LEU A 31 4.95 -4.33 -1.75
N SER A 32 6.17 -4.02 -2.21
CA SER A 32 6.44 -2.88 -3.09
C SER A 32 6.08 -3.13 -4.56
N MET A 33 6.01 -4.40 -5.00
CA MET A 33 5.65 -4.75 -6.36
C MET A 33 4.14 -4.53 -6.62
N PRO A 34 3.75 -3.63 -7.54
CA PRO A 34 2.36 -3.50 -7.96
C PRO A 34 1.88 -4.76 -8.67
N LEU A 35 0.60 -5.10 -8.50
CA LEU A 35 -0.03 -6.22 -9.19
C LEU A 35 -1.18 -5.75 -10.08
N TYR A 36 -1.17 -6.12 -11.35
CA TYR A 36 -2.34 -5.92 -12.22
C TYR A 36 -3.44 -6.93 -11.89
N ILE A 37 -4.67 -6.43 -11.70
CA ILE A 37 -5.84 -7.23 -11.35
C ILE A 37 -6.97 -6.89 -12.33
N PRO A 38 -7.15 -7.67 -13.41
CA PRO A 38 -8.16 -7.40 -14.43
C PRO A 38 -9.60 -7.54 -13.92
N GLU A 39 -9.82 -8.27 -12.81
CA GLU A 39 -11.14 -8.48 -12.23
C GLU A 39 -11.69 -7.27 -11.46
N ILE A 40 -10.89 -6.21 -11.29
CA ILE A 40 -11.32 -4.96 -10.66
C ILE A 40 -11.69 -3.95 -11.74
N GLU A 41 -12.98 -3.68 -11.86
CA GLU A 41 -13.52 -2.70 -12.82
C GLU A 41 -14.04 -1.44 -12.10
N GLN A 42 -14.21 -1.51 -10.77
CA GLN A 42 -14.66 -0.43 -9.91
C GLN A 42 -14.13 -0.62 -8.49
N GLU A 43 -14.16 0.46 -7.69
CA GLU A 43 -13.59 0.46 -6.33
C GLU A 43 -14.20 -0.59 -5.40
N SER A 44 -15.50 -0.89 -5.55
CA SER A 44 -16.18 -1.92 -4.74
C SER A 44 -15.68 -3.34 -5.00
N ASP A 45 -15.09 -3.64 -6.17
CA ASP A 45 -14.51 -4.96 -6.42
C ASP A 45 -13.26 -5.21 -5.59
N ALA A 46 -12.53 -4.15 -5.23
CA ALA A 46 -11.35 -4.23 -4.38
C ALA A 46 -11.68 -4.75 -2.97
N GLU A 47 -12.95 -4.75 -2.55
CA GLU A 47 -13.35 -5.34 -1.27
C GLU A 47 -12.97 -6.83 -1.17
N LYS A 48 -12.97 -7.55 -2.31
CA LYS A 48 -12.70 -8.98 -2.43
C LYS A 48 -11.21 -9.33 -2.26
N LEU A 49 -10.31 -8.35 -2.34
CA LEU A 49 -8.87 -8.54 -2.21
C LEU A 49 -8.42 -8.96 -0.80
N GLY A 50 -9.26 -8.78 0.22
CA GLY A 50 -8.86 -9.04 1.60
C GLY A 50 -7.65 -8.16 1.99
N ILE A 51 -6.60 -8.75 2.53
CA ILE A 51 -5.40 -8.03 3.04
C ILE A 51 -4.27 -7.88 2.01
N GLY A 52 -4.46 -8.27 0.74
CA GLY A 52 -3.41 -8.13 -0.27
C GLY A 52 -3.96 -8.14 -1.70
N PRO A 53 -3.19 -7.66 -2.69
CA PRO A 53 -1.86 -7.05 -2.58
C PRO A 53 -1.89 -5.65 -1.95
N LEU A 54 -0.71 -5.10 -1.64
CA LEU A 54 -0.58 -3.74 -1.06
C LEU A 54 -0.87 -2.66 -2.10
N VAL A 55 -0.31 -2.81 -3.31
CA VAL A 55 -0.54 -1.90 -4.45
C VAL A 55 -1.11 -2.72 -5.59
N TYR A 56 -2.19 -2.23 -6.18
CA TYR A 56 -2.83 -2.89 -7.32
C TYR A 56 -3.12 -1.90 -8.44
N ILE A 57 -3.03 -2.41 -9.66
CA ILE A 57 -3.30 -1.72 -10.90
C ILE A 57 -4.55 -2.33 -11.52
N TRP A 58 -5.43 -1.48 -12.03
CA TRP A 58 -6.69 -1.89 -12.61
C TRP A 58 -7.12 -0.90 -13.70
N ASN A 59 -8.19 -1.23 -14.44
CA ASN A 59 -8.75 -0.37 -15.48
C ASN A 59 -7.70 0.14 -16.50
N VAL A 60 -6.93 -0.78 -17.08
CA VAL A 60 -5.96 -0.45 -18.12
C VAL A 60 -6.68 -0.23 -19.45
N ASP A 61 -6.50 0.95 -20.05
CA ASP A 61 -6.99 1.31 -21.37
C ASP A 61 -5.80 1.49 -22.32
N HIS A 62 -5.65 0.56 -23.26
CA HIS A 62 -4.60 0.59 -24.27
C HIS A 62 -4.78 1.67 -25.32
N ALA A 63 -6.03 2.04 -25.64
CA ALA A 63 -6.31 3.07 -26.63
C ALA A 63 -5.99 4.46 -26.08
N ALA A 64 -6.33 4.71 -24.81
CA ALA A 64 -6.02 5.97 -24.13
C ALA A 64 -4.60 6.00 -23.51
N GLY A 65 -3.96 4.84 -23.34
CA GLY A 65 -2.68 4.72 -22.63
C GLY A 65 -2.80 5.03 -21.13
N THR A 66 -3.96 4.75 -20.52
CA THR A 66 -4.26 5.08 -19.12
C THR A 66 -4.43 3.83 -18.26
N TYR A 67 -4.29 4.00 -16.95
CA TYR A 67 -4.53 2.96 -15.96
C TYR A 67 -4.92 3.60 -14.62
N SER A 68 -5.56 2.82 -13.76
CA SER A 68 -5.78 3.17 -12.36
C SER A 68 -4.79 2.43 -11.47
N LEU A 69 -4.28 3.11 -10.45
CA LEU A 69 -3.45 2.52 -9.40
C LEU A 69 -4.05 2.85 -8.05
N SER A 70 -4.06 1.88 -7.14
CA SER A 70 -4.64 2.06 -5.82
C SER A 70 -3.83 1.33 -4.75
N VAL A 71 -3.87 1.87 -3.53
CA VAL A 71 -3.24 1.27 -2.34
C VAL A 71 -4.33 0.59 -1.52
N ASN A 72 -4.14 -0.69 -1.22
CA ASN A 72 -5.09 -1.46 -0.42
C ASN A 72 -5.04 -1.02 1.05
N GLY A 73 -6.01 -0.20 1.46
CA GLY A 73 -6.11 0.28 2.84
C GLY A 73 -6.30 -0.81 3.89
N LYS A 74 -6.86 -1.98 3.52
CA LYS A 74 -6.96 -3.15 4.43
C LYS A 74 -5.58 -3.74 4.70
N CYS A 75 -4.75 -3.85 3.66
CA CYS A 75 -3.36 -4.28 3.75
C CYS A 75 -2.53 -3.33 4.63
N VAL A 76 -2.59 -2.02 4.35
CA VAL A 76 -1.88 -1.00 5.14
C VAL A 76 -2.30 -1.06 6.60
N GLY A 77 -3.61 -1.12 6.87
CA GLY A 77 -4.12 -1.21 8.23
C GLY A 77 -3.62 -2.45 8.96
N TYR A 78 -3.64 -3.61 8.29
CA TYR A 78 -3.16 -4.87 8.87
C TYR A 78 -1.66 -4.83 9.20
N LEU A 79 -0.83 -4.31 8.28
CA LEU A 79 0.61 -4.19 8.51
C LEU A 79 0.96 -3.16 9.58
N LEU A 80 0.23 -2.03 9.62
CA LEU A 80 0.48 -0.94 10.56
C LEU A 80 0.22 -1.33 12.02
N GLU A 81 -0.67 -2.31 12.25
CA GLU A 81 -0.95 -2.84 13.59
C GLU A 81 0.28 -3.41 14.30
N ALA A 82 1.31 -3.82 13.55
CA ALA A 82 2.57 -4.27 14.12
C ALA A 82 3.38 -3.12 14.78
N PHE A 83 3.10 -1.87 14.40
CA PHE A 83 3.78 -0.68 14.91
C PHE A 83 2.93 0.08 15.92
N ILE A 84 1.62 0.15 15.68
CA ILE A 84 0.69 0.93 16.49
C ILE A 84 -0.70 0.28 16.53
N PRO A 85 -1.33 0.10 17.70
CA PRO A 85 -2.67 -0.50 17.79
C PRO A 85 -3.73 0.35 17.07
N ARG A 86 -4.73 -0.30 16.45
CA ARG A 86 -5.88 0.40 15.81
C ARG A 86 -6.62 1.35 16.73
N THR A 87 -6.64 1.06 18.02
CA THR A 87 -7.32 1.89 19.03
C THR A 87 -6.53 3.16 19.37
N HIS A 88 -5.28 3.30 18.92
CA HIS A 88 -4.48 4.48 19.19
C HIS A 88 -4.98 5.68 18.37
N PRO A 89 -5.14 6.88 18.95
CA PRO A 89 -5.68 8.04 18.25
C PRO A 89 -4.95 8.42 16.96
N SER A 90 -3.63 8.24 16.92
CA SER A 90 -2.79 8.53 15.74
C SER A 90 -2.82 7.47 14.65
N PHE A 91 -3.50 6.33 14.84
CA PHE A 91 -3.48 5.22 13.87
C PHE A 91 -3.96 5.66 12.49
N SER A 92 -5.13 6.30 12.42
CA SER A 92 -5.71 6.74 11.15
C SER A 92 -4.83 7.77 10.45
N GLU A 93 -4.25 8.70 11.21
CA GLU A 93 -3.34 9.71 10.65
C GLU A 93 -2.09 9.07 10.02
N ILE A 94 -1.46 8.11 10.70
CA ILE A 94 -0.29 7.41 10.19
C ILE A 94 -0.67 6.56 8.97
N ARG A 95 -1.79 5.84 9.02
CA ARG A 95 -2.31 5.04 7.91
C ARG A 95 -2.50 5.88 6.66
N ASP A 96 -3.21 7.00 6.77
CA ASP A 96 -3.58 7.83 5.62
C ASP A 96 -2.34 8.50 5.02
N LYS A 97 -1.40 8.98 5.86
CA LYS A 97 -0.10 9.49 5.40
C LYS A 97 0.74 8.42 4.71
N ALA A 98 0.77 7.21 5.24
CA ALA A 98 1.50 6.11 4.63
C ALA A 98 0.90 5.71 3.28
N MET A 99 -0.43 5.62 3.19
CA MET A 99 -1.13 5.35 1.93
C MET A 99 -0.81 6.40 0.87
N GLN A 100 -0.80 7.68 1.24
CA GLN A 100 -0.44 8.76 0.32
C GLN A 100 1.00 8.60 -0.19
N ILE A 101 1.96 8.40 0.71
CA ILE A 101 3.38 8.25 0.34
C ILE A 101 3.58 7.03 -0.57
N ILE A 102 3.00 5.88 -0.21
CA ILE A 102 3.11 4.65 -1.00
C ILE A 102 2.48 4.85 -2.38
N SER A 103 1.31 5.51 -2.46
CA SER A 103 0.64 5.82 -3.71
C SER A 103 1.50 6.69 -4.61
N ASP A 104 2.04 7.79 -4.08
CA ASP A 104 2.85 8.73 -4.86
C ASP A 104 4.13 8.08 -5.40
N VAL A 105 4.82 7.30 -4.56
CA VAL A 105 6.02 6.55 -4.98
C VAL A 105 5.65 5.53 -6.07
N SER A 106 4.58 4.75 -5.86
CA SER A 106 4.16 3.70 -6.78
C SER A 106 3.76 4.27 -8.14
N ILE A 107 2.97 5.36 -8.18
CA ILE A 107 2.56 6.04 -9.42
C ILE A 107 3.79 6.51 -10.20
N ASN A 108 4.75 7.13 -9.52
CA ASN A 108 5.97 7.61 -10.15
C ASN A 108 6.79 6.45 -10.73
N CYS A 109 7.02 5.38 -9.97
CA CYS A 109 7.77 4.22 -10.41
C CYS A 109 7.10 3.49 -11.59
N VAL A 110 5.79 3.25 -11.52
CA VAL A 110 5.02 2.63 -12.61
C VAL A 110 5.07 3.50 -13.86
N SER A 111 4.82 4.81 -13.73
CA SER A 111 4.86 5.75 -14.85
C SER A 111 6.23 5.82 -15.50
N GLU A 112 7.32 5.83 -14.73
CA GLU A 112 8.67 5.77 -15.27
C GLU A 112 8.95 4.45 -15.98
N THR A 113 8.48 3.32 -15.45
CA THR A 113 8.67 2.00 -16.04
C THR A 113 7.95 1.89 -17.39
N ILE A 114 6.71 2.36 -17.47
CA ILE A 114 5.96 2.44 -18.74
C ILE A 114 6.71 3.33 -19.74
N LYS A 115 7.18 4.52 -19.33
CA LYS A 115 7.95 5.42 -20.20
C LYS A 115 9.24 4.79 -20.73
N LYS A 116 9.95 4.02 -19.89
CA LYS A 116 11.23 3.37 -20.24
C LYS A 116 11.03 2.15 -21.16
N THR A 117 9.98 1.37 -20.93
CA THR A 117 9.76 0.09 -21.63
C THR A 117 8.82 0.21 -22.83
N GLY A 118 7.95 1.21 -22.84
CA GLY A 118 6.84 1.32 -23.80
C GLY A 118 5.73 0.28 -23.58
N LEU A 119 5.79 -0.50 -22.51
CA LEU A 119 4.80 -1.55 -22.20
C LEU A 119 3.76 -1.04 -21.20
N MET A 120 2.52 -1.48 -21.36
CA MET A 120 1.42 -1.16 -20.46
C MET A 120 1.48 -2.01 -19.17
N PRO A 121 0.84 -1.56 -18.07
CA PRO A 121 0.93 -2.24 -16.78
C PRO A 121 0.45 -3.69 -16.74
N ASP A 122 -0.53 -4.03 -17.56
CA ASP A 122 -1.06 -5.39 -17.68
C ASP A 122 -0.02 -6.38 -18.24
N VAL A 123 0.97 -5.88 -18.99
CA VAL A 123 2.11 -6.68 -19.45
C VAL A 123 3.21 -6.72 -18.39
N LEU A 124 3.49 -5.58 -17.76
CA LEU A 124 4.61 -5.41 -16.82
C LEU A 124 4.38 -6.06 -15.45
N PHE A 125 3.15 -6.02 -14.93
CA PHE A 125 2.80 -6.34 -13.54
C PHE A 125 1.79 -7.48 -13.43
N ASN A 126 1.71 -8.34 -14.45
CA ASN A 126 0.79 -9.48 -14.44
C ASN A 126 1.16 -10.50 -13.36
N SER A 127 0.18 -10.93 -12.57
CA SER A 127 0.33 -11.95 -11.52
C SER A 127 0.77 -13.32 -12.05
N LEU A 128 0.55 -13.58 -13.35
CA LEU A 128 0.96 -14.81 -14.02
C LEU A 128 2.47 -14.85 -14.36
N ASN A 129 3.18 -13.73 -14.27
CA ASN A 129 4.63 -13.66 -14.55
C ASN A 129 5.50 -13.83 -13.29
N SER A 130 4.91 -13.94 -12.09
CA SER A 130 5.66 -14.06 -10.82
C SER A 130 5.97 -15.50 -10.38
N GLU A 131 5.80 -16.50 -11.24
CA GLU A 131 6.19 -17.91 -10.99
C GLU A 131 7.37 -18.42 -11.86
N SER A 132 8.14 -17.53 -12.50
CA SER A 132 9.34 -17.91 -13.27
C SER A 132 10.65 -17.62 -12.57
#